data_AF-A0A7Z1DUV6-F1
#
_entry.id   AF-A0A7Z1DUV6-F1
#
_cell.length_a   1.000
_cell.length_b   1.000
_cell.length_c   1.000
_cell.angle_alpha   90.00
_cell.angle_beta   90.00
_cell.angle_gamma   90.00
#
_symmetry.space_group_name_H-M   'P 1'
#
loop_
_entity.id
_entity.type
_entity.pdbx_description
1 polymer ?
#
loop_
_entity_poly.entity_id
_entity_poly.type
_entity_poly.pdbx_seq_one_letter_code
_entity_poly.pdbx_strand_id
1 'polypeptide(L)'
;MTTKRPTEKELLEGLDAHTAHADELADPLPQELTPLERLKGSVKRYDRPTDSVWDEYFDSDGVSDDFMEDREQPAPDERDK
;
A
#
# COMPACT_ATOMS: atom_id res chain seq x y z
N MET A 1 6.34 -5.00 50.05
CA MET A 1 6.44 -3.70 49.36
C MET A 1 5.09 -3.02 49.45
N THR A 2 5.00 -1.86 50.09
CA THR A 2 3.77 -1.07 50.18
C THR A 2 3.64 -0.21 48.91
N THR A 3 2.72 -0.56 48.03
CA THR A 3 2.38 0.27 46.86
C THR A 3 1.58 1.48 47.33
N LYS A 4 2.19 2.67 47.28
CA LYS A 4 1.46 3.92 47.49
C LYS A 4 0.39 4.06 46.41
N ARG A 5 -0.83 4.43 46.80
CA ARG A 5 -1.90 4.76 45.86
C ARG A 5 -1.71 6.21 45.43
N PRO A 6 -1.70 6.50 44.12
CA PRO A 6 -1.61 7.87 43.64
C PRO A 6 -2.86 8.66 44.05
N THR A 7 -2.68 9.96 44.23
CA THR A 7 -3.76 10.92 44.52
C THR A 7 -4.31 11.51 43.23
N GLU A 8 -5.57 11.95 43.23
CA GLU A 8 -6.20 12.57 42.06
C GLU A 8 -5.39 13.76 41.51
N LYS A 9 -4.79 14.55 42.40
CA LYS A 9 -3.94 15.69 42.03
C LYS A 9 -2.70 15.29 41.24
N GLU A 10 -2.07 14.16 41.58
CA GLU A 10 -0.92 13.62 40.85
C GLU A 10 -1.34 13.06 39.49
N LEU A 11 -2.57 12.56 39.36
CA LEU A 11 -3.12 12.07 38.08
C LEU A 11 -3.50 13.21 37.13
N LEU A 12 -3.82 14.39 37.67
CA LEU A 12 -4.22 15.58 36.91
C LEU A 12 -3.06 16.55 36.65
N GLU A 13 -1.86 16.26 37.16
CA GLU A 13 -0.68 17.09 36.95
C GLU A 13 -0.26 17.06 35.47
N GLY A 14 -0.37 18.19 34.78
CA GLY A 14 0.00 18.33 33.36
C GLY A 14 -1.12 18.03 32.36
N LEU A 15 -2.34 17.68 32.81
CA LEU A 15 -3.53 17.67 31.96
C LEU A 15 -4.14 19.08 31.92
N ASP A 16 -4.07 19.75 30.78
CA ASP A 16 -4.88 20.92 30.47
C ASP A 16 -6.02 20.55 29.49
N ALA A 17 -6.99 21.44 29.31
CA ALA A 17 -8.15 21.18 28.43
C ALA A 17 -7.77 20.87 26.96
N HIS A 18 -6.55 21.20 26.54
CA HIS A 18 -5.99 20.96 25.21
C HIS A 18 -5.08 19.72 25.17
N THR A 19 -4.49 19.28 26.28
CA THR A 19 -3.71 18.03 26.40
C THR A 19 -4.51 16.83 26.91
N ALA A 20 -5.64 17.04 27.58
CA ALA A 20 -6.54 15.97 28.04
C ALA A 20 -7.19 15.22 26.86
N HIS A 21 -7.32 15.91 25.72
CA HIS A 21 -7.61 15.34 24.42
C HIS A 21 -6.31 15.18 23.64
N ALA A 22 -5.37 14.40 24.17
CA ALA A 22 -4.36 13.75 23.35
C ALA A 22 -5.04 12.68 22.48
N ASP A 23 -6.02 13.12 21.67
CA ASP A 23 -6.35 12.50 20.41
C ASP A 23 -5.16 12.80 19.48
N GLU A 24 -4.00 12.21 19.80
CA GLU A 24 -3.15 11.77 18.71
C GLU A 24 -4.02 10.76 17.98
N LEU A 25 -4.69 11.23 16.93
CA LEU A 25 -5.60 10.46 16.11
C LEU A 25 -4.97 9.11 15.88
N ALA A 26 -5.55 8.06 16.47
CA ALA A 26 -5.02 6.71 16.32
C ALA A 26 -4.86 6.42 14.83
N ASP A 27 -3.71 5.86 14.45
CA ASP A 27 -3.49 5.49 13.05
C ASP A 27 -4.67 4.60 12.60
N PRO A 28 -5.35 4.96 11.49
CA PRO A 28 -6.55 4.26 11.07
C PRO A 28 -6.25 2.78 10.84
N LEU A 29 -7.17 1.92 11.28
CA LEU A 29 -7.01 0.49 11.10
C LEU A 29 -7.00 0.16 9.59
N PRO A 30 -6.35 -0.93 9.14
CA PRO A 30 -6.29 -1.27 7.72
C PRO A 30 -7.66 -1.45 7.03
N GLN A 31 -8.69 -1.76 7.82
CA GLN A 31 -10.08 -1.89 7.39
C GLN A 31 -10.84 -0.55 7.29
N GLU A 32 -10.31 0.51 7.91
CA GLU A 32 -10.86 1.87 7.88
C GLU A 32 -10.27 2.70 6.74
N LEU A 33 -9.18 2.23 6.14
CA LEU A 33 -8.58 2.81 4.95
C LEU A 33 -9.50 2.66 3.74
N THR A 34 -9.63 3.74 2.96
CA THR A 34 -10.31 3.70 1.67
C THR A 34 -9.59 2.71 0.73
N PRO A 35 -10.30 2.13 -0.26
CA PRO A 35 -9.68 1.23 -1.24
C PRO A 35 -8.45 1.82 -1.92
N LEU A 36 -8.45 3.14 -2.14
CA LEU A 36 -7.33 3.86 -2.72
C LEU A 36 -6.16 3.86 -1.73
N GLU A 37 -6.33 4.36 -0.49
CA GLU A 37 -5.28 4.38 0.56
C GLU A 37 -4.63 3.03 0.83
N ARG A 38 -5.36 1.92 0.71
CA ARG A 38 -4.79 0.56 0.83
C ARG A 38 -3.76 0.22 -0.25
N LEU A 39 -3.81 0.89 -1.40
CA LEU A 39 -2.86 0.71 -2.50
C LEU A 39 -1.60 1.59 -2.35
N LYS A 40 -1.53 2.44 -1.31
CA LYS A 40 -0.39 3.33 -1.09
C LYS A 40 0.86 2.51 -0.79
N GLY A 41 1.86 2.62 -1.67
CA GLY A 41 3.14 1.90 -1.54
C GLY A 41 3.14 0.47 -2.11
N SER A 42 2.00 -0.09 -2.52
CA SER A 42 1.97 -1.37 -3.25
C SER A 42 2.02 -1.18 -4.77
N VAL A 43 1.58 -0.02 -5.26
CA VAL A 43 1.56 0.31 -6.69
C VAL A 43 2.53 1.45 -6.99
N LYS A 44 3.27 1.36 -8.10
CA LYS A 44 4.29 2.34 -8.52
C LYS A 44 3.77 3.78 -8.66
N ARG A 45 2.51 3.98 -9.09
CA ARG A 45 1.90 5.31 -9.29
C ARG A 45 0.60 5.46 -8.50
N TYR A 46 0.72 5.43 -7.18
CA TYR A 46 -0.40 5.69 -6.28
C TYR A 46 -1.07 7.06 -6.52
N ASP A 47 -0.29 8.12 -6.73
CA ASP A 47 -0.81 9.49 -6.87
C ASP A 47 -1.53 9.73 -8.21
N ARG A 48 -1.23 8.91 -9.23
CA ARG A 48 -1.83 9.01 -10.57
C ARG A 48 -2.10 7.61 -11.13
N PRO A 49 -3.09 6.89 -10.57
CA PRO A 49 -3.33 5.49 -10.90
C PRO A 49 -3.88 5.28 -12.32
N THR A 50 -4.38 6.35 -12.96
CA THR A 50 -4.88 6.33 -14.34
C THR A 50 -3.86 6.79 -15.37
N ASP A 51 -2.70 7.32 -14.93
CA ASP A 51 -1.67 7.75 -15.87
C ASP A 51 -1.10 6.54 -16.60
N SER A 52 -0.84 6.72 -17.89
CA SER A 52 -0.25 5.66 -18.70
C SER A 52 1.13 5.28 -18.16
N VAL A 53 1.38 3.98 -18.07
CA VAL A 53 2.67 3.41 -17.64
C VAL A 53 3.47 2.87 -18.82
N TRP A 54 2.99 3.05 -20.05
CA TRP A 54 3.62 2.46 -21.23
C TRP A 54 5.01 3.04 -21.49
N ASP A 55 5.19 4.36 -21.35
CA ASP A 55 6.50 4.99 -21.55
C ASP A 55 7.55 4.37 -20.61
N GLU A 56 7.24 4.26 -19.30
CA GLU A 56 8.13 3.64 -18.32
C GLU A 56 8.36 2.14 -18.58
N TYR A 57 7.33 1.42 -19.04
CA TYR A 57 7.43 0.00 -19.35
C TYR A 57 8.36 -0.24 -20.55
N PHE A 58 8.22 0.53 -21.62
CA PHE A 58 9.06 0.40 -22.82
C PHE A 58 10.47 0.96 -22.64
N ASP A 59 10.67 1.93 -21.74
CA ASP A 59 11.99 2.45 -21.37
C ASP A 59 12.72 1.56 -20.34
N SER A 60 12.06 0.53 -19.79
CA SER A 60 12.66 -0.39 -18.82
C SER A 60 13.50 -1.49 -19.49
N ASP A 61 14.28 -2.23 -18.68
CA ASP A 61 15.06 -3.36 -19.18
C ASP A 61 14.18 -4.37 -19.92
N GLY A 62 14.59 -4.70 -21.13
CA GLY A 62 13.86 -5.62 -22.01
C GLY A 62 13.95 -7.08 -21.58
N VAL A 63 13.29 -7.94 -22.37
CA VAL A 63 13.45 -9.39 -22.27
C VAL A 63 14.80 -9.83 -22.83
N SER A 64 15.25 -11.03 -22.48
CA SER A 64 16.47 -11.62 -23.04
C SER A 64 16.31 -11.95 -24.52
N ASP A 65 17.43 -12.02 -25.25
CA ASP A 65 17.43 -12.27 -26.69
C ASP A 65 16.81 -13.64 -27.08
N ASP A 66 16.85 -14.63 -26.19
CA ASP A 66 16.30 -15.97 -26.37
C ASP A 66 14.80 -16.07 -26.00
N PHE A 67 14.21 -14.99 -25.47
CA PHE A 67 12.81 -15.01 -25.04
C PHE A 67 11.89 -15.18 -26.26
N MET A 68 11.14 -16.28 -26.27
CA MET A 68 10.24 -16.66 -27.38
C MET A 68 10.96 -16.94 -28.71
N GLU A 69 12.20 -17.43 -28.67
CA GLU A 69 12.95 -17.84 -29.87
C GLU A 69 12.15 -18.80 -30.76
N ASP A 70 11.55 -19.84 -30.16
CA ASP A 70 10.54 -20.69 -30.79
C ASP A 70 9.18 -20.49 -30.13
N ARG A 71 8.31 -19.73 -30.80
CA ARG A 71 6.92 -19.62 -30.41
C ARG A 71 6.23 -20.90 -30.85
N GLU A 72 6.04 -21.86 -29.93
CA GLU A 72 5.42 -23.20 -30.09
C GLU A 72 3.95 -23.16 -30.60
N GLN A 73 3.67 -22.40 -31.65
CA GLN A 73 2.36 -22.29 -32.25
C GLN A 73 2.06 -23.57 -33.04
N PRO A 74 0.91 -24.22 -32.79
CA PRO A 74 0.52 -25.38 -33.55
C PRO A 74 0.31 -25.01 -35.01
N ALA A 75 0.59 -25.96 -35.91
CA ALA A 75 0.28 -25.81 -37.32
C ALA A 75 -1.25 -25.60 -37.50
N PRO A 76 -1.65 -24.78 -38.48
CA PRO A 76 -3.07 -24.64 -38.81
C PRO A 76 -3.63 -26.00 -39.21
N ASP A 77 -4.83 -26.31 -38.70
CA ASP A 77 -5.50 -27.59 -38.91
C ASP A 77 -5.91 -27.72 -40.39
N GLU A 78 -5.40 -28.75 -41.07
CA GLU A 78 -5.80 -29.09 -42.44
C GLU A 78 -7.18 -29.75 -42.36
N ARG A 79 -8.24 -28.93 -42.29
CA ARG A 79 -9.60 -29.46 -42.50
C ARG A 79 -9.70 -29.90 -43.95
N ASP A 80 -9.74 -31.22 -44.14
CA ASP A 80 -9.96 -31.88 -45.44
C ASP A 80 -11.09 -31.18 -46.21
N LYS A 81 -10.79 -30.84 -47.46
CA LYS A 81 -11.69 -30.17 -48.40
C LYS A 81 -12.66 -31.14 -49.06
#